data_AF-A0A8X7XTG5-F1
#
_entry.id   AF-A0A8X7XTG5-F1
#
_cell.length_a   1.000
_cell.length_b   1.000
_cell.length_c   1.000
_cell.angle_alpha   90.00
_cell.angle_beta   90.00
_cell.angle_gamma   90.00
#
_symmetry.space_group_name_H-M   'P 1'
#
loop_
_entity.id
_entity.type
_entity.pdbx_description
1 polymer ?
#
loop_
_entity_poly.entity_id
_entity_poly.type
_entity_poly.pdbx_seq_one_letter_code
_entity_poly.pdbx_strand_id
1 'polypeptide(L)'
;MIRHLTRYNLTRFAITLNELTPELKEKLPSTDSRLRPDQRCLENGEYTKANEEKLRLEQRQRQARKMQERGWKPRWFVKEKGGETYSYIGGYWEAKDRGKWESCPDIFGQVPTDQNFD
;
A
#
# COMPACT_ATOMS: atom_id res chain seq x y z
N MET A 1 35.56 4.18 14.80
CA MET A 1 34.25 3.52 14.67
C MET A 1 33.44 4.30 13.65
N ILE A 2 33.37 3.85 12.39
CA ILE A 2 32.65 4.57 11.34
C ILE A 2 31.16 4.33 11.57
N ARG A 3 30.43 5.34 12.07
CA ARG A 3 28.97 5.32 12.08
C ARG A 3 28.53 5.57 10.63
N HIS A 4 28.17 4.50 9.91
CA HIS A 4 27.44 4.66 8.66
C HIS A 4 26.04 5.19 9.02
N LEU A 5 25.89 6.51 9.01
CA LEU A 5 24.63 7.20 9.26
C LEU A 5 23.74 6.99 8.03
N THR A 6 23.00 5.88 8.00
CA THR A 6 21.99 5.63 6.99
C THR A 6 20.87 6.68 7.13
N ARG A 7 20.17 6.98 6.04
CA ARG A 7 19.00 7.85 6.10
C ARG A 7 18.00 7.26 7.10
N TYR A 8 17.54 8.10 8.04
CA TYR A 8 16.65 7.71 9.14
C TYR A 8 17.20 6.62 10.09
N ASN A 9 18.53 6.41 10.15
CA ASN A 9 19.17 5.38 10.98
C ASN A 9 18.64 3.96 10.72
N LEU A 10 18.19 3.68 9.50
CA LEU A 10 17.67 2.37 9.12
C LEU A 10 18.79 1.33 9.06
N THR A 11 18.48 0.12 9.53
CA THR A 11 19.36 -1.03 9.31
C THR A 11 19.39 -1.41 7.83
N ARG A 12 20.43 -2.14 7.41
CA ARG A 12 20.52 -2.65 6.03
C ARG A 12 19.29 -3.48 5.63
N PHE A 13 18.75 -4.28 6.57
CA PHE A 13 17.50 -5.02 6.34
C PHE A 13 16.31 -4.08 6.16
N ALA A 14 16.16 -3.07 7.02
CA ALA A 14 15.04 -2.12 6.90
C ALA A 14 15.05 -1.34 5.58
N ILE A 15 16.23 -1.00 5.06
CA ILE A 15 16.40 -0.39 3.74
C ILE A 15 15.83 -1.28 2.63
N THR A 16 16.08 -2.59 2.68
CA THR A 16 15.60 -3.55 1.66
C THR A 16 14.09 -3.78 1.67
N LEU A 17 13.38 -3.42 2.77
CA LEU A 17 11.94 -3.66 2.87
C LEU A 17 11.14 -2.91 1.79
N ASN A 18 11.56 -1.68 1.46
CA ASN A 18 10.85 -0.83 0.49
C ASN A 18 11.55 -0.72 -0.88
N GLU A 19 12.58 -1.52 -1.11
CA GLU A 19 13.22 -1.62 -2.42
C GLU A 19 12.22 -2.18 -3.44
N LEU A 20 12.11 -1.50 -4.60
CA LEU A 20 11.19 -1.86 -5.67
C LEU A 20 11.96 -2.02 -6.97
N THR A 21 12.30 -3.26 -7.32
CA THR A 21 12.88 -3.57 -8.62
C THR A 21 11.80 -3.68 -9.69
N PRO A 22 12.12 -3.47 -10.98
CA PRO A 22 11.16 -3.62 -12.07
C PRO A 22 10.48 -5.00 -12.08
N GLU A 23 11.24 -6.07 -11.87
CA GLU A 23 10.76 -7.46 -11.87
C GLU A 23 9.82 -7.73 -10.69
N LEU A 24 10.08 -7.08 -9.54
CA LEU A 24 9.20 -7.17 -8.39
C LEU A 24 7.91 -6.40 -8.66
N LYS A 25 7.99 -5.20 -9.23
CA LYS A 25 6.82 -4.33 -9.51
C LYS A 25 5.74 -5.04 -10.32
N GLU A 26 6.13 -5.83 -11.32
CA GLU A 26 5.20 -6.62 -12.16
C GLU A 26 4.47 -7.73 -11.38
N LYS A 27 5.03 -8.17 -10.25
CA LYS A 27 4.52 -9.27 -9.42
C LYS A 27 3.80 -8.81 -8.16
N LEU A 28 3.59 -7.50 -7.97
CA LEU A 28 2.93 -6.97 -6.77
C LEU A 28 1.47 -6.65 -7.03
N PRO A 29 0.57 -6.84 -6.05
CA PRO A 29 -0.75 -6.25 -6.12
C PRO A 29 -0.63 -4.72 -6.07
N SER A 30 -1.61 -4.02 -6.65
CA SER A 30 -1.75 -2.55 -6.58
C SER A 30 -1.81 -2.00 -5.15
N THR A 31 -1.98 -2.86 -4.14
CA THR A 31 -2.06 -2.50 -2.73
C THR A 31 -0.73 -2.64 -1.96
N ASP A 32 0.36 -3.10 -2.60
CA ASP A 32 1.65 -3.31 -1.90
C ASP A 32 2.28 -1.97 -1.47
N SER A 33 2.81 -1.91 -0.25
CA SER A 33 3.40 -0.69 0.30
C SER A 33 4.53 -0.09 -0.54
N ARG A 34 5.25 -0.90 -1.32
CA ARG A 34 6.33 -0.38 -2.19
C ARG A 34 5.83 0.54 -3.31
N LEU A 35 4.55 0.42 -3.65
CA LEU A 35 3.86 1.21 -4.67
C LEU A 35 3.24 2.49 -4.10
N ARG A 36 3.35 2.72 -2.79
CA ARG A 36 2.75 3.84 -2.10
C ARG A 36 3.47 5.17 -2.46
N PRO A 37 2.79 6.12 -3.14
CA PRO A 37 3.46 7.26 -3.79
C PRO A 37 4.04 8.29 -2.82
N ASP A 38 3.36 8.61 -1.72
CA ASP A 38 3.88 9.53 -0.68
C ASP A 38 5.18 9.03 -0.06
N GLN A 39 5.24 7.74 0.25
CA GLN A 39 6.46 7.09 0.77
C GLN A 39 7.59 7.09 -0.26
N ARG A 40 7.29 6.82 -1.54
CA ARG A 40 8.30 6.82 -2.62
C ARG A 40 8.87 8.22 -2.86
N CYS A 41 8.03 9.26 -2.89
CA CYS A 41 8.47 10.65 -3.01
C CYS A 41 9.37 11.05 -1.83
N LEU A 42 9.03 10.65 -0.61
CA LEU A 42 9.86 10.91 0.57
C LEU A 42 11.24 10.23 0.47
N GLU A 43 11.29 8.97 0.04
CA GLU A 43 12.55 8.25 -0.18
C GLU A 43 13.42 8.91 -1.27
N ASN A 44 12.81 9.51 -2.28
CA ASN A 44 13.51 10.26 -3.34
C ASN A 44 13.90 11.70 -2.91
N GLY A 45 13.48 12.16 -1.72
CA GLY A 45 13.74 13.53 -1.25
C GLY A 45 12.79 14.59 -1.83
N GLU A 46 11.70 14.17 -2.48
CA GLU A 46 10.68 15.05 -3.05
C GLU A 46 9.62 15.43 -2.00
N TYR A 47 10.01 16.20 -0.98
CA TYR A 47 9.19 16.44 0.21
C TYR A 47 7.83 17.10 -0.08
N THR A 48 7.79 18.06 -1.02
CA THR A 48 6.53 18.73 -1.40
C THR A 48 5.54 17.74 -2.00
N LYS A 49 5.98 16.95 -2.99
CA LYS A 49 5.17 15.91 -3.62
C LYS A 49 4.72 14.84 -2.61
N ALA A 50 5.61 14.46 -1.68
CA ALA A 50 5.29 13.50 -0.64
C ALA A 50 4.13 13.98 0.25
N ASN A 51 4.12 15.26 0.63
CA ASN A 51 3.04 15.85 1.43
C ASN A 51 1.72 15.93 0.65
N GLU A 52 1.76 16.31 -0.63
CA GLU A 52 0.58 16.35 -1.51
C GLU A 52 -0.05 14.96 -1.66
N GLU A 53 0.76 13.95 -1.98
CA GLU A 53 0.32 12.56 -2.11
C GLU A 53 -0.21 12.01 -0.78
N LYS A 54 0.42 12.35 0.35
CA LYS A 54 -0.04 11.95 1.68
C LYS A 54 -1.45 12.46 1.94
N LEU A 55 -1.69 13.74 1.70
CA LEU A 55 -3.01 14.36 1.90
C LEU A 55 -4.07 13.67 1.03
N ARG A 56 -3.75 13.42 -0.25
CA ARG A 56 -4.63 12.72 -1.19
C ARG A 56 -5.00 11.31 -0.70
N LEU A 57 -4.01 10.53 -0.28
CA LEU A 57 -4.23 9.16 0.21
C LEU A 57 -5.03 9.14 1.50
N GLU A 58 -4.77 10.06 2.44
CA GLU A 58 -5.54 10.17 3.68
C GLU A 58 -7.00 10.53 3.43
N GLN A 59 -7.28 11.47 2.51
CA GLN A 59 -8.64 11.83 2.11
C GLN A 59 -9.37 10.62 1.51
N ARG A 60 -8.71 9.89 0.59
CA ARG A 60 -9.28 8.68 -0.01
C ARG A 60 -9.53 7.59 1.03
N GLN A 61 -8.61 7.38 1.97
CA GLN A 61 -8.80 6.41 3.05
C GLN A 61 -9.96 6.80 3.96
N ARG A 62 -10.14 8.10 4.28
CA ARG A 62 -11.30 8.59 5.06
C ARG A 62 -12.62 8.31 4.34
N GLN A 63 -12.69 8.52 3.02
CA GLN A 63 -13.87 8.21 2.22
C GLN A 63 -14.14 6.71 2.19
N ALA A 64 -13.10 5.89 1.97
CA ALA A 64 -13.21 4.44 1.98
C ALA A 64 -13.69 3.92 3.34
N ARG A 65 -13.20 4.47 4.46
CA ARG A 65 -13.64 4.11 5.83
C ARG A 65 -15.13 4.34 6.05
N LYS A 66 -15.69 5.45 5.57
CA LYS A 66 -17.15 5.72 5.63
C LYS A 66 -17.96 4.66 4.87
N MET A 67 -17.42 4.12 3.78
CA MET A 67 -18.04 3.00 3.05
C MET A 67 -17.78 1.65 3.75
N GLN A 68 -16.66 1.53 4.46
CA GLN A 68 -16.20 0.34 5.19
C GLN A 68 -17.10 -0.01 6.37
N GLU A 69 -17.71 1.01 7.01
CA GLU A 69 -18.78 0.86 8.02
C GLU A 69 -19.98 0.05 7.52
N ARG A 70 -20.09 -0.19 6.21
CA ARG A 70 -21.10 -1.06 5.57
C ARG A 70 -20.67 -2.53 5.43
N GLY A 71 -19.62 -2.97 6.11
CA GLY A 71 -19.26 -4.40 6.22
C GLY A 71 -18.09 -4.87 5.35
N TRP A 72 -17.13 -4.00 5.04
CA TRP A 72 -15.92 -4.42 4.35
C TRP A 72 -15.09 -5.40 5.18
N LYS A 73 -14.43 -6.34 4.50
CA LYS A 73 -13.55 -7.34 5.11
C LYS A 73 -12.20 -7.36 4.40
N PRO A 74 -11.09 -7.60 5.12
CA PRO A 74 -9.79 -7.83 4.49
C PRO A 74 -9.86 -9.00 3.50
N ARG A 75 -9.07 -8.91 2.42
CA ARG A 75 -9.10 -9.89 1.33
C ARG A 75 -8.39 -11.20 1.67
N TRP A 76 -7.22 -11.12 2.30
CA TRP A 76 -6.32 -12.27 2.47
C TRP A 76 -6.40 -12.88 3.88
N PHE A 77 -7.18 -12.27 4.77
CA PHE A 77 -7.27 -12.65 6.17
C PHE A 77 -8.70 -12.54 6.66
N VAL A 78 -9.07 -13.40 7.61
CA VAL A 78 -10.36 -13.35 8.31
C VAL A 78 -10.12 -13.10 9.80
N LYS A 79 -10.92 -12.22 10.40
CA LYS A 79 -10.92 -12.02 11.85
C LYS A 79 -11.56 -13.23 12.52
N GLU A 80 -10.88 -13.81 13.51
CA GLU A 80 -11.41 -14.94 14.27
C GLU A 80 -12.60 -14.53 15.13
N LYS A 81 -13.58 -15.43 15.29
CA LYS A 81 -14.76 -15.14 16.11
C LYS A 81 -14.34 -15.00 17.57
N GLY A 82 -14.64 -13.85 18.17
CA GLY A 82 -14.41 -13.62 19.60
C GLY A 82 -12.98 -13.22 19.98
N GLY A 83 -12.10 -12.94 19.01
CA GLY A 83 -10.73 -12.48 19.25
C GLY A 83 -10.32 -11.30 18.37
N GLU A 84 -9.14 -10.75 18.64
CA GLU A 84 -8.49 -9.70 17.82
C GLU A 84 -7.50 -10.29 16.79
N THR A 85 -7.42 -11.61 16.71
CA THR A 85 -6.51 -12.34 15.81
C THR A 85 -7.08 -12.45 14.39
N TYR A 86 -6.18 -12.43 13.41
CA TYR A 86 -6.49 -12.65 12.01
C TYR A 86 -5.80 -13.91 11.50
N SER A 87 -6.56 -14.78 10.84
CA SER A 87 -6.06 -16.00 10.22
C SER A 87 -5.97 -15.82 8.70
N TYR A 88 -4.85 -16.27 8.11
CA TYR A 88 -4.66 -16.26 6.66
C TYR A 88 -5.61 -17.25 5.99
N ILE A 89 -6.34 -16.81 4.97
CA ILE A 89 -7.36 -17.64 4.29
C ILE A 89 -6.92 -18.22 2.95
N GLY A 90 -5.66 -18.04 2.57
CA GLY A 90 -5.16 -18.40 1.23
C GLY A 90 -5.43 -17.33 0.18
N GLY A 91 -5.04 -17.62 -1.05
CA GLY A 91 -5.34 -16.82 -2.24
C GLY A 91 -4.28 -15.79 -2.61
N TYR A 92 -3.55 -15.23 -1.64
CA TYR A 92 -2.51 -14.22 -1.94
C TYR A 92 -1.37 -14.80 -2.76
N TRP A 93 -0.79 -15.93 -2.31
CA TRP A 93 0.36 -16.53 -2.98
C TRP A 93 -0.03 -17.12 -4.33
N GLU A 94 -1.20 -17.72 -4.43
CA GLU A 94 -1.75 -18.27 -5.66
C GLU A 94 -2.08 -17.16 -6.68
N ALA A 95 -2.58 -16.02 -6.22
CA ALA A 95 -2.76 -14.83 -7.07
C ALA A 95 -1.40 -14.29 -7.54
N LYS A 96 -0.41 -14.24 -6.64
CA LYS A 96 0.96 -13.79 -6.95
C LYS A 96 1.62 -14.67 -8.00
N ASP A 97 1.55 -15.98 -7.84
CA ASP A 97 2.16 -16.95 -8.76
C ASP A 97 1.55 -16.88 -10.16
N ARG A 98 0.26 -16.55 -10.25
CA ARG A 98 -0.44 -16.33 -11.52
C ARG A 98 -0.31 -14.91 -12.08
N GLY A 99 0.23 -13.97 -11.31
CA GLY A 99 0.23 -12.54 -11.66
C GLY A 99 -1.18 -11.93 -11.78
N LYS A 100 -2.19 -12.53 -11.13
CA LYS A 100 -3.60 -12.13 -11.28
C LYS A 100 -4.10 -11.36 -10.07
N TRP A 101 -4.21 -10.05 -10.22
CA TRP A 101 -4.67 -9.12 -9.18
C TRP A 101 -6.06 -8.53 -9.44
N GLU A 102 -6.87 -9.16 -10.29
CA GLU A 102 -8.17 -8.66 -10.78
C GLU A 102 -9.14 -8.22 -9.67
N SER A 103 -8.97 -8.74 -8.45
CA SER A 103 -9.80 -8.41 -7.30
C SER A 103 -9.15 -7.42 -6.32
N CYS A 104 -7.90 -7.01 -6.55
CA CYS A 104 -7.20 -5.99 -5.75
C CYS A 104 -7.59 -4.58 -6.23
N PRO A 105 -8.29 -3.79 -5.40
CA PRO A 105 -8.61 -2.42 -5.78
C PRO A 105 -7.32 -1.60 -5.85
N ASP A 106 -7.24 -0.71 -6.85
CA ASP A 106 -6.18 0.29 -6.87
C ASP A 106 -6.49 1.38 -5.82
N ILE A 107 -5.82 1.27 -4.67
CA ILE A 107 -5.96 2.20 -3.55
C ILE A 107 -5.02 3.41 -3.64
N PHE A 108 -4.09 3.40 -4.60
CA PHE A 108 -3.12 4.48 -4.80
C PHE A 108 -3.39 5.32 -6.05
N GLY A 109 -4.14 4.82 -7.03
CA GLY A 109 -4.41 5.50 -8.29
C GLY A 109 -5.02 6.89 -8.15
N GLN A 110 -4.95 7.67 -9.23
CA GLN A 110 -5.68 8.93 -9.36
C GLN A 110 -7.14 8.62 -9.69
N VAL A 111 -8.08 9.28 -9.00
CA VAL A 111 -9.49 9.26 -9.43
C VAL A 111 -9.56 10.18 -10.64
N PRO A 112 -10.14 9.77 -11.78
CA PRO A 112 -10.36 10.68 -12.89
C PRO A 112 -11.18 11.88 -12.40
N THR A 113 -10.74 13.09 -12.72
CA THR A 113 -11.40 14.34 -12.31
C THR A 113 -12.78 14.54 -12.97
N ASP A 114 -13.20 13.63 -13.86
CA ASP A 114 -14.42 13.76 -14.65
C ASP A 114 -15.51 12.80 -14.18
N GLN A 115 -16.04 13.06 -12.98
CA GLN A 115 -17.45 12.79 -12.69
C GLN A 115 -18.02 14.01 -11.96
N ASN A 116 -18.18 15.10 -12.73
CA ASN A 116 -19.24 16.07 -12.44
C ASN A 116 -20.56 15.30 -12.51
N PHE A 117 -21.10 14.94 -11.35
CA PHE A 117 -22.52 14.65 -11.23
C PHE A 117 -23.23 16.01 -11.27
N ASP A 118 -23.50 16.48 -12.49
CA ASP A 118 -24.62 17.40 -12.79
C ASP A 118 -25.66 16.61 -13.60
#